data_AF-D5ERK7-F1
#
_entry.id   AF-D5ERK7-F1
#
_cell.length_a   1.000
_cell.length_b   1.000
_cell.length_c   1.000
_cell.angle_alpha   90.00
_cell.angle_beta   90.00
_cell.angle_gamma   90.00
#
_symmetry.space_group_name_H-M   'P 1'
#
loop_
_entity.id
_entity.type
_entity.pdbx_description
1 polymer ?
#
loop_
_entity_poly.entity_id
_entity_poly.type
_entity_poly.pdbx_seq_one_letter_code
_entity_poly.pdbx_strand_id
1 'polypeptide(L)'
;MDLNQHPDPQGEREKYVLAFNDTMLKIWQEQITLLDVIDTGRLLHSVSALPVRADGRFIEIGLSQAFLEYGLWQDFGTGKEIPRGNSGDIGREKRRVAKKWFSRKYYSSVLNLRDFLADNIGQSFVGIVAKAIDENYRRYNH
;
A
#
# COMPACT_ATOMS: atom_id res chain seq x y z
N MET A 1 26.57 14.83 -24.85
CA MET A 1 26.09 13.71 -24.00
C MET A 1 25.87 14.32 -22.63
N ASP A 2 24.63 14.66 -22.31
CA ASP A 2 24.30 15.47 -21.13
C ASP A 2 24.50 14.68 -19.84
N LEU A 3 25.41 15.14 -18.99
CA LEU A 3 25.82 14.45 -17.75
C LEU A 3 24.98 14.81 -16.52
N ASN A 4 23.81 15.44 -16.65
CA ASN A 4 23.05 15.94 -15.50
C ASN A 4 21.54 15.75 -15.63
N GLN A 5 21.08 14.52 -15.80
CA GLN A 5 19.72 14.15 -15.39
C GLN A 5 19.82 13.05 -14.34
N HIS A 6 20.15 13.43 -13.11
CA HIS A 6 19.68 12.62 -12.00
C HIS A 6 18.15 12.70 -12.03
N PRO A 7 17.44 11.56 -12.13
CA PRO A 7 15.98 11.57 -12.08
C PRO A 7 15.55 12.27 -10.79
N ASP A 8 14.54 13.13 -10.88
CA ASP A 8 14.00 13.83 -9.72
C ASP A 8 13.52 12.79 -8.69
N PRO A 9 14.17 12.68 -7.51
CA PRO A 9 13.83 11.65 -6.53
C PRO A 9 12.39 11.80 -6.03
N GLN A 10 11.82 13.01 -6.09
CA GLN A 10 10.43 13.26 -5.72
C GLN A 10 9.48 12.64 -6.75
N GLY A 11 9.71 12.91 -8.04
CA GLY A 11 8.93 12.29 -9.13
C GLY A 11 9.02 10.76 -9.17
N GLU A 12 10.17 10.17 -8.81
CA GLU A 12 10.29 8.71 -8.68
C GLU A 12 9.42 8.15 -7.55
N ARG A 13 9.41 8.82 -6.39
CA ARG A 13 8.56 8.43 -5.25
C ARG A 13 7.09 8.56 -5.61
N GLU A 14 6.68 9.66 -6.22
CA GLU A 14 5.29 9.88 -6.65
C GLU A 14 4.83 8.77 -7.60
N LYS A 15 5.60 8.51 -8.66
CA LYS A 15 5.28 7.47 -9.64
C LYS A 15 5.17 6.09 -9.00
N TYR A 16 6.07 5.75 -8.08
CA TYR A 16 6.03 4.47 -7.37
C TYR A 16 4.79 4.35 -6.49
N VAL A 17 4.44 5.40 -5.74
CA VAL A 17 3.27 5.39 -4.85
C VAL A 17 1.96 5.26 -5.65
N LEU A 18 1.85 5.93 -6.79
CA LEU A 18 0.69 5.79 -7.68
C LEU A 18 0.59 4.36 -8.24
N ALA A 19 1.70 3.83 -8.77
CA ALA A 19 1.75 2.46 -9.28
C ALA A 19 1.49 1.41 -8.18
N PHE A 20 1.94 1.68 -6.96
CA PHE A 20 1.69 0.86 -5.79
C PHE A 20 0.19 0.77 -5.49
N ASN A 21 -0.52 1.90 -5.46
CA ASN A 21 -1.97 1.93 -5.25
C ASN A 21 -2.71 1.12 -6.32
N ASP A 22 -2.41 1.34 -7.60
CA ASP A 22 -3.07 0.62 -8.70
C ASP A 22 -2.85 -0.89 -8.62
N THR A 23 -1.60 -1.29 -8.33
CA THR A 23 -1.24 -2.71 -8.17
C THR A 23 -1.99 -3.34 -7.01
N MET A 24 -2.10 -2.63 -5.89
CA MET A 24 -2.84 -3.08 -4.71
C MET A 24 -4.32 -3.31 -4.98
N LEU A 25 -4.97 -2.35 -5.65
CA LEU A 25 -6.39 -2.48 -6.01
C LEU A 25 -6.61 -3.67 -6.95
N LYS A 26 -5.72 -3.86 -7.92
CA LYS A 26 -5.77 -5.00 -8.85
C LYS A 26 -5.63 -6.34 -8.12
N ILE A 27 -4.63 -6.47 -7.25
CA ILE A 27 -4.44 -7.69 -6.44
C ILE A 27 -5.70 -7.98 -5.62
N TRP A 28 -6.29 -6.97 -5.00
CA TRP A 28 -7.52 -7.14 -4.22
C TRP A 28 -8.70 -7.60 -5.07
N GLN A 29 -8.92 -7.01 -6.23
CA GLN A 29 -9.96 -7.45 -7.17
C GLN A 29 -9.76 -8.90 -7.62
N GLU A 30 -8.51 -9.28 -7.94
CA GLU A 30 -8.13 -10.64 -8.31
C GLU A 30 -8.37 -11.62 -7.15
N GLN A 31 -7.99 -11.26 -5.91
CA GLN A 31 -8.19 -12.12 -4.74
C GLN A 31 -9.67 -12.27 -4.36
N ILE A 32 -10.47 -11.20 -4.49
CA ILE A 32 -11.93 -11.26 -4.28
C ILE A 32 -12.55 -12.27 -5.24
N THR A 33 -12.12 -12.25 -6.50
CA THR A 33 -12.64 -13.15 -7.54
C THR A 33 -12.13 -14.58 -7.32
N LEU A 34 -10.83 -14.76 -7.09
CA LEU A 34 -10.19 -16.07 -6.94
C LEU A 34 -10.72 -16.84 -5.72
N LEU A 35 -10.94 -16.14 -4.60
CA LEU A 35 -11.46 -16.75 -3.38
C LEU A 35 -12.98 -16.80 -3.33
N ASP A 36 -13.67 -16.34 -4.38
CA ASP A 36 -15.12 -16.26 -4.44
C ASP A 36 -15.70 -15.47 -3.24
N VAL A 37 -15.09 -14.31 -2.95
CA VAL A 37 -15.58 -13.35 -1.95
C VAL A 37 -16.64 -12.45 -2.61
N ILE A 38 -17.58 -13.07 -3.30
CA ILE A 38 -18.60 -12.41 -4.10
C ILE A 38 -19.97 -12.83 -3.55
N ASP A 39 -20.79 -11.82 -3.25
CA ASP A 39 -22.20 -12.00 -2.91
C ASP A 39 -23.04 -11.32 -4.00
N THR A 40 -22.97 -9.99 -4.06
CA THR A 40 -23.67 -9.16 -5.06
C THR A 40 -22.72 -8.43 -6.03
N GLY A 41 -21.41 -8.69 -5.94
CA GLY A 41 -20.37 -7.92 -6.64
C GLY A 41 -20.04 -6.56 -6.03
N ARG A 42 -20.81 -6.08 -5.04
CA ARG A 42 -20.62 -4.75 -4.43
C ARG A 42 -19.24 -4.53 -3.82
N LEU A 43 -18.64 -5.55 -3.17
CA LEU A 43 -17.27 -5.42 -2.64
C LEU A 43 -16.25 -5.23 -3.76
N LEU A 44 -16.35 -6.01 -4.83
CA LEU A 44 -15.45 -5.94 -5.98
C LEU A 44 -15.40 -4.52 -6.56
N HIS A 45 -16.56 -3.87 -6.67
CA HIS A 45 -16.68 -2.50 -7.19
C HIS A 45 -16.41 -1.40 -6.15
N SER A 46 -16.29 -1.74 -4.86
CA SER A 46 -16.04 -0.75 -3.79
C SER A 46 -14.56 -0.45 -3.55
N VAL A 47 -13.67 -1.32 -4.04
CA VAL A 47 -12.22 -1.21 -3.84
C VAL A 47 -11.71 0.05 -4.53
N SER A 48 -11.21 0.99 -3.74
CA SER A 48 -10.70 2.27 -4.23
C SER A 48 -9.52 2.76 -3.40
N ALA A 49 -8.59 3.47 -4.05
CA ALA A 49 -7.54 4.23 -3.40
C ALA A 49 -7.99 5.69 -3.27
N LEU A 50 -7.79 6.27 -2.10
CA LEU A 50 -7.99 7.69 -1.85
C LEU A 50 -6.74 8.48 -2.26
N PRO A 51 -6.86 9.80 -2.48
CA PRO A 51 -5.74 10.63 -2.93
C PRO A 51 -4.54 10.50 -1.99
N VAL A 52 -3.37 10.33 -2.59
CA VAL A 52 -2.09 10.33 -1.87
C VAL A 52 -1.92 11.71 -1.23
N ARG A 53 -1.82 11.74 0.09
CA ARG A 53 -1.40 12.94 0.81
C ARG A 53 0.10 12.85 1.00
N ALA A 54 0.83 13.61 0.21
CA ALA A 54 2.26 13.77 0.39
C ALA A 54 2.55 15.23 0.79
N ASP A 55 3.49 15.42 1.72
CA ASP A 55 4.17 16.71 1.78
C ASP A 55 4.92 16.93 0.45
N GLY A 56 5.18 18.18 0.06
CA GLY A 56 5.89 18.47 -1.20
C GLY A 56 7.31 17.89 -1.32
N ARG A 57 7.73 17.03 -0.37
CA ARG A 57 9.01 16.31 -0.33
C ARG A 57 8.83 14.78 -0.36
N PHE A 58 7.59 14.28 -0.24
CA PHE A 58 7.23 12.86 -0.15
C PHE A 58 7.99 12.10 0.96
N ILE A 59 8.22 12.77 2.09
CA ILE A 59 8.82 12.16 3.29
C ILE A 59 7.72 11.47 4.12
N GLU A 60 6.51 12.02 4.07
CA GLU A 60 5.32 11.44 4.69
C GLU A 60 4.32 11.08 3.58
N ILE A 61 3.94 9.80 3.51
CA ILE A 61 2.96 9.31 2.54
C ILE A 61 1.74 8.80 3.29
N GLY A 62 0.65 9.57 3.23
CA GLY A 62 -0.67 9.14 3.67
C GLY A 62 -1.33 8.26 2.62
N LEU A 63 -1.28 6.95 2.81
CA LEU A 63 -2.07 6.00 2.03
C LEU A 63 -3.43 5.79 2.68
N SER A 64 -4.48 5.86 1.88
CA SER A 64 -5.81 5.51 2.34
C SER A 64 -6.53 4.73 1.25
N GLN A 65 -7.06 3.57 1.60
CA GLN A 65 -7.84 2.72 0.71
C GLN A 65 -9.18 2.41 1.37
N ALA A 66 -10.22 2.25 0.57
CA ALA A 66 -11.57 1.97 1.03
C ALA A 66 -12.15 0.76 0.31
N PHE A 67 -12.97 0.01 1.05
CA PHE A 67 -13.81 -1.07 0.55
C PHE A 67 -14.98 -1.25 1.52
N LEU A 68 -16.03 -1.97 1.10
CA LEU A 68 -17.19 -2.21 1.96
C LEU A 68 -16.81 -3.02 3.20
N GLU A 69 -17.31 -2.60 4.37
CA GLU A 69 -17.05 -3.21 5.68
C GLU A 69 -17.23 -4.74 5.68
N TYR A 70 -18.18 -5.26 4.91
CA TYR A 70 -18.41 -6.70 4.84
C TYR A 70 -17.20 -7.50 4.33
N GLY A 71 -16.30 -6.88 3.56
CA GLY A 71 -15.03 -7.48 3.15
C GLY A 71 -14.14 -7.82 4.34
N LEU A 72 -14.18 -7.04 5.43
CA LEU A 72 -13.45 -7.32 6.67
C LEU A 72 -13.95 -8.62 7.31
N TRP A 73 -15.28 -8.78 7.35
CA TRP A 73 -15.92 -9.97 7.88
C TRP A 73 -15.58 -11.23 7.09
N GLN A 74 -15.48 -11.13 5.77
CA GLN A 74 -15.07 -12.24 4.92
C GLN A 74 -13.58 -12.60 5.12
N ASP A 75 -12.70 -11.61 5.26
CA ASP A 75 -11.27 -11.86 5.49
C ASP A 75 -10.99 -12.59 6.80
N PHE A 76 -11.71 -12.22 7.86
CA PHE A 76 -11.58 -12.86 9.16
C PHE A 76 -12.49 -14.08 9.35
N GLY A 77 -13.45 -14.30 8.46
CA GLY A 77 -14.47 -15.35 8.62
C GLY A 77 -15.38 -15.11 9.83
N THR A 78 -15.60 -13.83 10.17
CA THR A 78 -16.38 -13.38 11.33
C THR A 78 -17.66 -12.66 10.89
N GLY A 79 -18.47 -12.20 11.83
CA GLY A 79 -19.67 -11.40 11.57
C GLY A 79 -20.85 -11.78 12.46
N LYS A 80 -22.07 -11.41 12.04
CA LYS A 80 -23.32 -11.59 12.80
C LYS A 80 -23.57 -13.04 13.27
N GLU A 81 -22.95 -14.02 12.63
CA GLU A 81 -23.14 -15.44 12.94
C GLU A 81 -22.23 -15.98 14.06
N ILE A 82 -21.12 -15.29 14.38
CA ILE A 82 -20.13 -15.81 15.34
C ILE A 82 -19.67 -14.67 16.29
N PRO A 83 -20.36 -14.47 17.43
CA PRO A 83 -19.86 -13.63 18.50
C PRO A 83 -18.51 -14.16 19.04
N ARG A 84 -17.64 -13.26 19.49
CA ARG A 84 -16.40 -13.64 20.21
C ARG A 84 -16.79 -14.48 21.44
N GLY A 85 -16.35 -15.74 21.50
CA GLY A 85 -16.58 -16.64 22.64
C GLY A 85 -17.70 -17.68 22.45
N ASN A 86 -18.38 -17.73 21.30
CA ASN A 86 -19.30 -18.82 20.97
C ASN A 86 -18.62 -19.82 20.00
N SER A 87 -18.63 -21.11 20.33
CA SER A 87 -18.03 -22.20 19.53
C SER A 87 -18.81 -22.54 18.26
N GLY A 88 -19.93 -21.85 17.99
CA GLY A 88 -20.66 -21.97 16.73
C GLY A 88 -21.90 -22.85 16.80
N ASP A 89 -22.52 -22.99 17.98
CA ASP A 89 -23.89 -23.51 18.02
C ASP A 89 -24.87 -22.38 17.66
N ILE A 90 -25.13 -22.26 16.36
CA ILE A 90 -26.00 -21.23 15.76
C ILE A 90 -27.35 -21.83 15.32
N GLY A 91 -27.60 -23.12 15.59
CA GLY A 91 -28.76 -23.86 15.09
C GLY A 91 -28.85 -23.96 13.56
N ARG A 92 -27.79 -23.57 12.84
CA ARG A 92 -27.70 -23.57 11.37
C ARG A 92 -26.24 -23.69 10.92
N GLU A 93 -26.04 -24.12 9.67
CA GLU A 93 -24.71 -24.20 9.06
C GLU A 93 -24.03 -22.83 9.01
N LYS A 94 -22.73 -22.82 9.35
CA LYS A 94 -21.87 -21.64 9.26
C LYS A 94 -21.65 -21.28 7.79
N ARG A 95 -22.20 -20.15 7.35
CA ARG A 95 -22.06 -19.71 5.95
C ARG A 95 -20.73 -19.02 5.67
N ARG A 96 -20.10 -18.39 6.67
CA ARG A 96 -18.87 -17.61 6.49
C ARG A 96 -17.62 -18.38 6.88
N VAL A 97 -16.73 -18.58 5.93
CA VAL A 97 -15.38 -19.14 6.14
C VAL A 97 -14.36 -18.03 5.91
N ALA A 98 -13.28 -18.02 6.69
CA ALA A 98 -12.23 -17.01 6.53
C ALA A 98 -11.57 -17.15 5.15
N LYS A 99 -11.67 -16.10 4.34
CA LYS A 99 -11.10 -16.01 3.00
C LYS A 99 -10.12 -14.85 2.98
N LYS A 100 -8.82 -15.13 3.14
CA LYS A 100 -7.75 -14.12 3.31
C LYS A 100 -7.44 -13.35 2.03
N TRP A 101 -8.41 -12.57 1.56
CA TRP A 101 -8.38 -11.87 0.28
C TRP A 101 -7.60 -10.56 0.33
N PHE A 102 -7.60 -9.84 1.48
CA PHE A 102 -6.90 -8.56 1.59
C PHE A 102 -5.70 -8.63 2.52
N SER A 103 -5.84 -9.22 3.71
CA SER A 103 -4.90 -8.98 4.82
C SER A 103 -3.47 -9.44 4.52
N ARG A 104 -3.30 -10.64 3.96
CA ARG A 104 -1.98 -11.20 3.64
C ARG A 104 -1.26 -10.41 2.54
N LYS A 105 -1.98 -10.09 1.46
CA LYS A 105 -1.41 -9.38 0.31
C LYS A 105 -1.15 -7.90 0.63
N TYR A 106 -2.04 -7.28 1.41
CA TYR A 106 -1.85 -5.92 1.90
C TYR A 106 -0.59 -5.80 2.75
N TYR A 107 -0.39 -6.72 3.71
CA TYR A 107 0.81 -6.73 4.55
C TYR A 107 2.10 -6.81 3.73
N SER A 108 2.20 -7.78 2.80
CA SER A 108 3.37 -7.91 1.93
C SER A 108 3.62 -6.65 1.09
N SER A 109 2.55 -6.02 0.60
CA SER A 109 2.69 -4.82 -0.23
C SER A 109 3.16 -3.62 0.59
N VAL A 110 2.64 -3.44 1.81
CA VAL A 110 3.15 -2.40 2.74
C VAL A 110 4.64 -2.59 3.04
N LEU A 111 5.12 -3.83 3.18
CA LEU A 111 6.55 -4.09 3.34
C LEU A 111 7.36 -3.68 2.10
N ASN A 112 6.88 -4.01 0.90
CA ASN A 112 7.53 -3.60 -0.35
C ASN A 112 7.59 -2.07 -0.49
N LEU A 113 6.53 -1.37 -0.07
CA LEU A 113 6.52 0.09 -0.04
C LEU A 113 7.54 0.64 0.96
N ARG A 114 7.58 0.08 2.16
CA ARG A 114 8.55 0.46 3.20
C ARG A 114 9.98 0.33 2.68
N ASP A 115 10.32 -0.81 2.09
CA ASP A 115 11.68 -1.09 1.62
C ASP A 115 12.08 -0.13 0.50
N PHE A 116 11.18 0.12 -0.46
CA PHE A 116 11.41 1.12 -1.52
C PHE A 116 11.65 2.53 -0.96
N LEU A 117 10.82 2.98 0.00
CA LEU A 117 10.96 4.30 0.59
C LEU A 117 12.26 4.44 1.37
N ALA A 118 12.65 3.40 2.12
CA ALA A 118 13.92 3.39 2.86
C ALA A 118 15.12 3.57 1.92
N ASP A 119 15.16 2.81 0.81
CA ASP A 119 16.24 2.90 -0.17
C ASP A 119 16.28 4.27 -0.86
N ASN A 120 15.11 4.76 -1.31
CA ASN A 120 15.03 6.01 -2.07
C ASN A 120 15.35 7.25 -1.20
N ILE A 121 14.88 7.27 0.06
CA ILE A 121 15.22 8.34 1.02
C ILE A 121 16.71 8.29 1.37
N GLY A 122 17.27 7.09 1.57
CA GLY A 122 18.71 6.91 1.83
C GLY A 122 19.58 7.46 0.70
N GLN A 123 19.26 7.12 -0.55
CA GLN A 123 19.97 7.65 -1.73
C GLN A 123 19.85 9.17 -1.86
N SER A 124 18.64 9.71 -1.64
CA SER A 124 18.41 11.16 -1.65
C SER A 124 19.29 11.88 -0.61
N PHE A 125 19.41 11.32 0.60
CA PHE A 125 20.23 11.89 1.66
C PHE A 125 21.73 11.89 1.30
N VAL A 126 22.26 10.76 0.81
CA VAL A 126 23.67 10.66 0.37
C VAL A 126 23.98 11.69 -0.71
N GLY A 127 23.09 11.86 -1.70
CA GLY A 127 23.25 12.85 -2.76
C GLY A 127 23.31 14.29 -2.24
N ILE A 128 22.47 14.64 -1.26
CA ILE A 128 22.47 15.98 -0.64
C ILE A 128 23.79 16.24 0.10
N VAL A 129 24.26 15.27 0.90
CA VAL A 129 25.51 15.40 1.66
C VAL A 129 26.71 15.51 0.73
N ALA A 130 26.80 14.66 -0.30
CA ALA A 130 27.87 14.70 -1.28
C ALA A 130 27.94 16.05 -2.01
N LYS A 131 26.79 16.59 -2.43
CA LYS A 131 26.70 17.91 -3.07
C LYS A 131 27.16 19.03 -2.14
N ALA A 132 26.74 19.01 -0.88
CA ALA A 132 27.14 20.01 0.11
C ALA A 132 28.66 19.97 0.37
N ILE A 133 29.27 18.78 0.41
CA ILE A 133 30.71 18.61 0.57
C ILE A 133 31.47 19.11 -0.67
N ASP A 134 31.05 18.74 -1.88
CA ASP A 134 31.70 19.19 -3.14
C ASP A 134 31.62 20.72 -3.30
N GLU A 135 30.47 21.32 -2.99
CA GLU A 135 30.30 22.78 -3.05
C GLU A 135 31.23 23.50 -2.05
N ASN A 136 31.36 22.97 -0.82
CA ASN A 136 32.31 23.51 0.15
C ASN A 136 33.76 23.32 -0.33
N TYR A 137 34.13 22.15 -0.84
CA TYR A 137 35.47 21.90 -1.35
C TYR A 137 35.86 22.88 -2.46
N ARG A 138 34.93 23.17 -3.37
CA ARG A 138 35.10 24.21 -4.39
C ARG A 138 35.33 25.58 -3.74
N ARG A 139 34.41 26.04 -2.89
CA ARG A 139 34.50 27.37 -2.23
C ARG A 139 35.81 27.63 -1.49
N TYR A 140 36.44 26.63 -0.88
CA TYR A 140 37.67 26.80 -0.09
C TYR A 140 38.98 26.57 -0.85
N ASN A 141 38.92 26.01 -2.06
CA ASN A 141 40.11 25.75 -2.90
C ASN A 141 40.15 26.62 -4.16
N HIS A 142 39.60 27.84 -4.06
CA HIS A 142 39.66 28.90 -5.07
C HIS A 142 40.28 30.14 -4.45
#